data_AF-A0AA88JGG7-F1
#
_entry.id   AF-A0AA88JGG7-F1
#
_cell.length_a   1.000
_cell.length_b   1.000
_cell.length_c   1.000
_cell.angle_alpha   90.00
_cell.angle_beta   90.00
_cell.angle_gamma   90.00
#
_symmetry.space_group_name_H-M   'P 1'
#
loop_
_entity.id
_entity.type
_entity.pdbx_description
1 polymer ?
#
loop_
_entity_poly.entity_id
_entity_poly.type
_entity_poly.pdbx_seq_one_letter_code
_entity_poly.pdbx_strand_id
1 'polypeptide(L)'
;MNRRLNLDIPQNNTFLLPRDILAAADHLIGMKFGMGILDDMNHLKNKRIRSVADLLQDQFALALVRLENMVRGTICGAIRHKLIPTPQNLLTSTTLTTTYESFFGLHPLSQVLDRTNPLTQIVHGRKVSYLGPGGLTGRTASFRIRDIHPSHYGRICPIDTSEGINVGLIGSLSIHARVGRWGSLESPFYEISERSKKVRILYLSPSKDEYYMVAAGNSLALNLGSQEEQVVPARYRQEFLTIEWEQVHLRSIFPFQYFSIGASLIPFIEHNDANRALMSSNMQRQAVPLSRSEKCIVGTGLECQVALDSGAPTIAEHEGKIIYTDTEKIILSGNRDTLSIPLVIYQRSNKNTCMHQKPQVAQGKCIKKGQILADGAATVGGELALGKNVLVAYMPWEGYNFEDAVLINERLVYEDIYTSFHIRKYEIQTHVTSHGPERITNEIPHLEAHLLRNLDKKGIVMLGSWVETGDILVGKLTPQIAKESSYAPEDRLLRAILGIQISTSKETCLKLPIGGRGRVIDEYLHE
;
A
#
# COMPACT_ATOMS: atom_id res chain seq x y z
N MET A 1 1.34 32.30 -8.72
CA MET A 1 1.56 33.52 -9.51
C MET A 1 1.43 34.78 -8.64
N ASN A 2 0.24 35.12 -8.15
CA ASN A 2 -0.01 36.32 -7.33
C ASN A 2 0.97 36.52 -6.18
N ARG A 3 1.23 35.49 -5.36
CA ARG A 3 2.21 35.55 -4.26
C ARG A 3 3.65 35.82 -4.69
N ARG A 4 4.05 35.41 -5.91
CA ARG A 4 5.43 35.55 -6.40
C ARG A 4 5.66 36.91 -7.04
N LEU A 5 4.66 37.40 -7.78
CA LEU A 5 4.70 38.67 -8.50
C LEU A 5 4.11 39.83 -7.69
N ASN A 6 3.75 39.59 -6.42
CA ASN A 6 3.05 40.55 -5.55
C ASN A 6 1.83 41.21 -6.21
N LEU A 7 1.01 40.40 -6.88
CA LEU A 7 -0.22 40.84 -7.54
C LEU A 7 -1.44 40.59 -6.66
N ASP A 8 -2.36 41.54 -6.63
CA ASP A 8 -3.65 41.42 -5.95
C ASP A 8 -4.77 41.16 -6.96
N ILE A 9 -4.79 39.94 -7.50
CA ILE A 9 -5.80 39.48 -8.47
C ILE A 9 -6.72 38.46 -7.75
N PRO A 10 -8.06 38.53 -7.96
CA PRO A 10 -8.98 37.57 -7.36
C PRO A 10 -8.66 36.12 -7.75
N GLN A 11 -8.77 35.21 -6.80
CA GLN A 11 -8.46 33.78 -6.99
C GLN A 11 -9.36 33.08 -8.01
N ASN A 12 -10.55 33.65 -8.30
CA ASN A 12 -11.49 33.08 -9.26
C ASN A 12 -11.05 33.25 -10.72
N ASN A 13 -10.11 34.15 -11.00
CA ASN A 13 -9.64 34.31 -12.37
C ASN A 13 -8.58 33.25 -12.70
N THR A 14 -8.93 32.34 -13.61
CA THR A 14 -8.07 31.25 -14.06
C THR A 14 -7.30 31.58 -15.33
N PHE A 15 -7.62 32.69 -16.01
CA PHE A 15 -6.98 33.09 -17.26
C PHE A 15 -5.82 34.06 -17.01
N LEU A 16 -4.79 33.96 -17.85
CA LEU A 16 -3.65 34.89 -17.83
C LEU A 16 -4.11 36.28 -18.27
N LEU A 17 -3.82 37.29 -17.43
CA LEU A 17 -4.06 38.69 -17.75
C LEU A 17 -2.80 39.32 -18.36
N PRO A 18 -2.94 40.37 -19.20
CA PRO A 18 -1.79 41.12 -19.70
C PRO A 18 -0.87 41.66 -18.58
N ARG A 19 -1.47 42.04 -17.44
CA ARG A 19 -0.74 42.49 -16.24
C ARG A 19 0.19 41.41 -15.67
N ASP A 20 -0.19 40.13 -15.75
CA ASP A 20 0.63 39.03 -15.26
C ASP A 20 1.91 38.89 -16.07
N ILE A 21 1.80 39.06 -17.39
CA ILE A 21 2.92 38.97 -18.34
C ILE A 21 3.90 40.13 -18.10
N LEU A 22 3.38 41.36 -17.95
CA LEU A 22 4.21 42.53 -17.67
C LEU A 22 4.94 42.38 -16.33
N ALA A 23 4.22 42.01 -15.27
CA ALA A 23 4.84 41.79 -13.95
C ALA A 23 5.87 40.66 -13.96
N ALA A 24 5.63 39.58 -14.73
CA ALA A 24 6.59 38.50 -14.89
C ALA A 24 7.85 38.95 -15.66
N ALA A 25 7.70 39.78 -16.70
CA ALA A 25 8.81 40.36 -17.45
C ALA A 25 9.64 41.30 -16.58
N ASP A 26 9.00 42.20 -15.84
CA ASP A 26 9.66 43.10 -14.88
C ASP A 26 10.42 42.32 -13.82
N HIS A 27 9.81 41.26 -13.27
CA HIS A 27 10.47 40.38 -12.29
C HIS A 27 11.72 39.71 -12.90
N LEU A 28 11.64 39.23 -14.14
CA LEU A 28 12.77 38.60 -14.83
C LEU A 28 13.90 39.60 -15.10
N ILE A 29 13.56 40.83 -15.48
CA ILE A 29 14.53 41.92 -15.66
C ILE A 29 15.20 42.24 -14.31
N GLY A 30 14.42 42.39 -13.24
CA GLY A 30 14.94 42.62 -11.88
C GLY A 30 15.91 41.52 -11.43
N MET A 31 15.57 40.26 -11.69
CA MET A 31 16.44 39.11 -11.40
C MET A 31 17.78 39.18 -12.16
N LYS A 32 17.78 39.65 -13.42
CA LYS A 32 19.01 39.87 -14.20
C LYS A 32 19.90 40.96 -13.59
N PHE A 33 19.31 41.96 -12.95
CA PHE A 33 20.02 43.01 -12.20
C PHE A 33 20.35 42.60 -10.75
N GLY A 34 20.12 41.34 -10.36
CA GLY A 34 20.40 40.85 -9.00
C GLY A 34 19.37 41.26 -7.95
N MET A 35 18.24 41.84 -8.37
CA MET A 35 17.13 42.17 -7.47
C MET A 35 16.23 40.94 -7.27
N GLY A 36 16.64 40.04 -6.37
CA GLY A 36 15.83 38.91 -5.94
C GLY A 36 16.60 37.59 -5.77
N ILE A 37 15.88 36.54 -5.35
CA ILE A 37 16.42 35.20 -5.11
C ILE A 37 15.88 34.26 -6.19
N LEU A 38 16.77 33.42 -6.76
CA LEU A 38 16.43 32.38 -7.71
C LEU A 38 15.57 31.32 -7.03
N ASP A 39 14.56 30.83 -7.75
CA ASP A 39 13.69 29.79 -7.22
C ASP A 39 14.39 28.42 -7.30
N ASP A 40 14.42 27.72 -6.16
CA ASP A 40 14.85 26.33 -6.12
C ASP A 40 13.70 25.42 -6.56
N MET A 41 13.87 24.76 -7.71
CA MET A 41 12.94 23.77 -8.25
C MET A 41 12.64 22.63 -7.28
N ASN A 42 13.60 22.24 -6.44
CA ASN A 42 13.47 21.09 -5.55
C ASN A 42 12.68 21.39 -4.28
N HIS A 43 12.57 22.66 -3.91
CA HIS A 43 11.85 23.06 -2.71
C HIS A 43 10.38 22.66 -2.79
N LEU A 44 9.86 22.05 -1.71
CA LEU A 44 8.44 21.67 -1.62
C LEU A 44 7.43 22.82 -1.78
N LYS A 45 7.83 24.10 -1.74
CA LYS A 45 6.93 25.22 -2.05
C LYS A 45 6.56 25.28 -3.53
N ASN A 46 7.41 24.72 -4.39
CA ASN A 46 7.25 24.66 -5.84
C ASN A 46 6.70 23.31 -6.31
N LYS A 47 6.45 22.38 -5.39
CA LYS A 47 5.91 21.04 -5.67
C LYS A 47 4.53 20.91 -5.04
N ARG A 48 3.61 20.28 -5.77
CA ARG A 48 2.23 20.01 -5.31
C ARG A 48 2.00 18.51 -5.29
N ILE A 49 1.39 18.01 -4.22
CA ILE A 49 0.87 16.64 -4.20
C ILE A 49 -0.44 16.58 -4.96
N ARG A 50 -0.51 15.64 -5.89
CA ARG A 50 -1.75 15.26 -6.56
C ARG A 50 -2.35 14.07 -5.84
N SER A 51 -3.56 14.22 -5.35
CA SER A 51 -4.33 13.12 -4.76
C SER A 51 -4.99 12.26 -5.84
N VAL A 52 -5.54 11.11 -5.45
CA VAL A 52 -6.36 10.29 -6.35
C VAL A 52 -7.53 11.09 -6.92
N ALA A 53 -8.14 11.96 -6.12
CA ALA A 53 -9.24 12.83 -6.56
C ALA A 53 -8.80 13.81 -7.65
N ASP A 54 -7.61 14.42 -7.53
CA ASP A 54 -7.08 15.33 -8.56
C ASP A 54 -6.79 14.62 -9.88
N LEU A 55 -6.35 13.37 -9.83
CA LEU A 55 -6.08 12.57 -11.04
C LEU A 55 -7.38 12.11 -11.69
N LEU A 56 -8.35 11.66 -10.89
CA LEU A 56 -9.67 11.28 -11.36
C LEU A 56 -10.43 12.48 -11.93
N GLN A 57 -10.27 13.68 -11.36
CA GLN A 57 -10.87 14.90 -11.88
C GLN A 57 -10.37 15.23 -13.29
N ASP A 58 -9.07 15.10 -13.55
CA ASP A 58 -8.51 15.29 -14.89
C ASP A 58 -9.06 14.26 -15.89
N GLN A 59 -9.10 12.98 -15.50
CA GLN A 59 -9.64 11.92 -16.35
C GLN A 59 -11.14 12.14 -16.63
N PHE A 60 -11.88 12.57 -15.62
CA PHE A 60 -13.29 12.90 -15.75
C PHE A 60 -13.51 14.09 -16.69
N ALA A 61 -12.69 15.14 -16.58
CA ALA A 61 -12.74 16.28 -17.51
C ALA A 61 -12.47 15.84 -18.96
N LEU A 62 -11.46 14.99 -19.19
CA LEU A 62 -11.19 14.42 -20.52
C LEU A 62 -12.36 13.58 -21.03
N ALA A 63 -13.00 12.80 -20.15
CA ALA A 63 -14.15 11.99 -20.50
C ALA A 63 -15.36 12.86 -20.86
N LEU A 64 -15.60 13.96 -20.15
CA LEU A 64 -16.65 14.93 -20.47
C LEU A 64 -16.41 15.62 -21.82
N VAL A 65 -15.18 15.99 -22.15
CA VAL A 65 -14.84 16.57 -23.47
C VAL A 65 -15.12 15.55 -24.59
N ARG A 66 -14.81 14.27 -24.38
CA ARG A 66 -15.14 13.20 -25.33
C ARG A 66 -16.65 13.02 -25.48
N LEU A 67 -17.37 13.03 -24.36
CA LEU A 67 -18.82 12.95 -24.34
C LEU A 67 -19.45 14.14 -25.08
N GLU A 68 -18.96 15.36 -24.86
CA GLU A 68 -19.41 16.56 -25.57
C GLU A 68 -19.21 16.43 -27.08
N ASN A 69 -18.03 15.98 -27.53
CA ASN A 69 -17.75 15.78 -28.95
C ASN A 69 -18.66 14.73 -29.58
N MET A 70 -18.92 13.62 -28.88
CA MET A 70 -19.84 12.56 -29.31
C MET A 70 -21.27 13.08 -29.40
N VAL A 71 -21.76 13.75 -28.36
CA VAL A 71 -23.10 14.36 -28.33
C VAL A 71 -23.24 15.36 -29.47
N ARG A 72 -22.26 16.25 -29.68
CA ARG A 72 -22.28 17.20 -30.79
C ARG A 72 -22.35 16.50 -32.14
N GLY A 73 -21.59 15.43 -32.34
CA GLY A 73 -21.64 14.61 -33.56
C GLY A 73 -23.01 13.95 -33.78
N THR A 74 -23.59 13.36 -32.74
CA THR A 74 -24.93 12.73 -32.82
C THR A 74 -26.03 13.75 -33.08
N ILE A 75 -25.99 14.95 -32.48
CA ILE A 75 -26.92 16.05 -32.76
C ILE A 75 -26.80 16.49 -34.22
N CYS A 76 -25.58 16.70 -34.73
CA CYS A 76 -25.37 17.02 -36.13
C CYS A 76 -25.92 15.95 -37.07
N GLY A 77 -25.78 14.67 -36.73
CA GLY A 77 -26.36 13.54 -37.46
C GLY A 77 -27.90 13.52 -37.41
N ALA A 78 -28.48 13.70 -36.23
CA ALA A 78 -29.94 13.70 -36.04
C ALA A 78 -30.61 14.85 -36.81
N ILE A 79 -29.99 16.04 -36.82
CA ILE A 79 -30.46 17.20 -37.61
C ILE A 79 -30.46 16.86 -39.10
N ARG A 80 -29.41 16.20 -39.63
CA ARG A 80 -29.34 15.78 -41.04
C ARG A 80 -30.46 14.81 -41.42
N HIS A 81 -30.87 13.94 -40.51
CA HIS A 81 -31.91 12.92 -40.74
C HIS A 81 -33.31 13.33 -40.25
N LYS A 82 -33.53 14.59 -39.85
CA LYS A 82 -34.80 15.11 -39.27
C LYS A 82 -35.35 14.26 -38.11
N LEU A 83 -34.47 13.67 -37.31
CA LEU A 83 -34.83 12.93 -36.10
C LEU A 83 -34.82 13.89 -34.90
N ILE A 84 -35.77 13.72 -33.98
CA ILE A 84 -35.80 14.45 -32.69
C ILE A 84 -34.92 13.67 -31.70
N PRO A 85 -33.74 14.18 -31.30
CA PRO A 85 -32.90 13.47 -30.35
C PRO A 85 -33.49 13.57 -28.94
N THR A 86 -33.70 12.43 -28.28
CA THR A 86 -34.04 12.37 -26.85
C THR A 86 -32.77 12.38 -25.99
N PRO A 87 -32.78 12.98 -24.78
CA PRO A 87 -31.60 13.04 -23.91
C PRO A 87 -30.99 11.67 -23.58
N GLN A 88 -31.84 10.63 -23.48
CA GLN A 88 -31.41 9.26 -23.21
C GLN A 88 -30.61 8.65 -24.38
N ASN A 89 -30.92 9.03 -25.62
CA ASN A 89 -30.22 8.53 -26.80
C ASN A 89 -28.89 9.28 -27.05
N LEU A 90 -28.70 10.44 -26.42
CA LEU A 90 -27.49 11.25 -26.55
C LEU A 90 -26.41 10.86 -25.53
N LEU A 91 -26.82 10.36 -24.35
CA LEU A 91 -25.91 10.06 -23.25
C LEU A 91 -25.53 8.58 -23.22
N THR A 92 -24.26 8.29 -23.51
CA THR A 92 -23.70 6.94 -23.38
C THR A 92 -22.74 6.86 -22.20
N SER A 93 -23.10 6.08 -21.18
CA SER A 93 -22.29 5.87 -19.96
C SER A 93 -20.98 5.13 -20.23
N THR A 94 -20.88 4.39 -21.35
CA THR A 94 -19.70 3.60 -21.73
C THR A 94 -18.43 4.44 -21.84
N THR A 95 -18.54 5.70 -22.25
CA THR A 95 -17.40 6.62 -22.35
C THR A 95 -16.78 6.93 -20.99
N LEU A 96 -17.61 7.05 -19.94
CA LEU A 96 -17.17 7.26 -18.57
C LEU A 96 -16.64 5.97 -17.96
N THR A 97 -17.34 4.84 -18.12
CA THR A 97 -16.88 3.57 -17.54
C THR A 97 -15.54 3.13 -18.13
N THR A 98 -15.38 3.21 -19.45
CA THR A 98 -14.12 2.82 -20.13
C THR A 98 -12.95 3.71 -19.74
N THR A 99 -13.17 5.01 -19.50
CA THR A 99 -12.10 5.92 -19.04
C THR A 99 -11.69 5.62 -17.61
N TYR A 100 -12.64 5.31 -16.72
CA TYR A 100 -12.33 4.87 -15.35
C TYR A 100 -11.64 3.49 -15.32
N GLU A 101 -12.13 2.51 -16.08
CA GLU A 101 -11.50 1.19 -16.21
C GLU A 101 -10.06 1.30 -16.72
N SER A 102 -9.84 2.13 -17.74
CA SER A 102 -8.50 2.44 -18.27
C SER A 102 -7.62 3.09 -17.21
N PHE A 103 -8.13 4.05 -16.44
CA PHE A 103 -7.39 4.67 -15.35
C PHE A 103 -6.98 3.67 -14.28
N PHE A 104 -7.92 2.91 -13.71
CA PHE A 104 -7.58 1.98 -12.61
C PHE A 104 -6.77 0.77 -13.09
N GLY A 105 -6.92 0.35 -14.34
CA GLY A 105 -6.22 -0.80 -14.91
C GLY A 105 -4.80 -0.50 -15.44
N LEU A 106 -4.59 0.67 -16.06
CA LEU A 106 -3.35 0.98 -16.77
C LEU A 106 -2.49 2.07 -16.12
N HIS A 107 -3.06 2.89 -15.23
CA HIS A 107 -2.33 4.03 -14.68
C HIS A 107 -1.18 3.55 -13.78
N PRO A 108 0.08 4.03 -13.96
CA PRO A 108 1.25 3.54 -13.21
C PRO A 108 1.17 3.71 -11.68
N LEU A 109 0.38 4.68 -11.22
CA LEU A 109 0.12 4.93 -9.80
C LEU A 109 -1.04 4.07 -9.24
N SER A 110 -1.82 3.41 -10.09
CA SER A 110 -2.84 2.44 -9.68
C SER A 110 -2.16 1.09 -9.48
N GLN A 111 -1.73 0.83 -8.25
CA GLN A 111 -0.95 -0.38 -7.93
C GLN A 111 -1.76 -1.31 -7.03
N VAL A 112 -1.50 -2.62 -7.16
CA VAL A 112 -2.06 -3.61 -6.24
C VAL A 112 -1.54 -3.32 -4.85
N LEU A 113 -2.45 -3.13 -3.90
CA LEU A 113 -2.12 -2.85 -2.51
C LEU A 113 -1.25 -3.97 -1.94
N ASP A 114 -0.01 -3.65 -1.57
CA ASP A 114 0.87 -4.55 -0.84
C ASP A 114 0.32 -4.84 0.58
N ARG A 115 -0.17 -6.07 0.76
CA ARG A 115 -0.71 -6.61 2.01
C ARG A 115 0.16 -7.74 2.54
N THR A 116 1.48 -7.54 2.55
CA THR A 116 2.39 -8.50 3.18
C THR A 116 2.14 -8.57 4.68
N ASN A 117 2.14 -7.42 5.36
CA ASN A 117 1.84 -7.25 6.77
C ASN A 117 1.13 -5.90 7.02
N PRO A 118 0.61 -5.65 8.25
CA PRO A 118 -0.14 -4.43 8.55
C PRO A 118 0.66 -3.13 8.34
N LEU A 119 1.95 -3.12 8.65
CA LEU A 119 2.84 -1.98 8.44
C LEU A 119 2.96 -1.63 6.95
N THR A 120 3.17 -2.63 6.11
CA THR A 120 3.33 -2.45 4.66
C THR A 120 2.10 -1.82 4.03
N GLN A 121 0.90 -2.21 4.48
CA GLN A 121 -0.35 -1.62 4.02
C GLN A 121 -0.41 -0.11 4.31
N ILE A 122 -0.08 0.29 5.54
CA ILE A 122 -0.09 1.71 5.92
C ILE A 122 0.98 2.49 5.16
N VAL A 123 2.21 1.97 5.12
CA VAL A 123 3.32 2.67 4.46
C VAL A 123 3.01 2.83 2.98
N HIS A 124 2.48 1.80 2.30
CA HIS A 124 2.09 1.89 0.90
C HIS A 124 1.00 2.95 0.67
N GLY A 125 -0.02 3.03 1.54
CA GLY A 125 -1.05 4.06 1.47
C GLY A 125 -0.54 5.49 1.70
N ARG A 126 0.66 5.65 2.30
CA ARG A 126 1.30 6.94 2.61
C ARG A 126 2.52 7.25 1.73
N LYS A 127 2.72 6.51 0.64
CA LYS A 127 3.80 6.77 -0.32
C LYS A 127 3.49 7.99 -1.19
N VAL A 128 4.52 8.77 -1.46
CA VAL A 128 4.52 9.86 -2.43
C VAL A 128 5.52 9.51 -3.53
N SER A 129 5.13 9.76 -4.78
CA SER A 129 5.92 9.43 -5.96
C SER A 129 6.09 10.67 -6.84
N TYR A 130 7.33 10.90 -7.29
CA TYR A 130 7.64 11.84 -8.38
C TYR A 130 7.41 11.21 -9.77
N LEU A 131 7.19 9.90 -9.83
CA LEU A 131 6.99 9.14 -11.06
C LEU A 131 5.54 9.18 -11.53
N GLY A 132 5.32 9.07 -12.84
CA GLY A 132 3.99 8.95 -13.45
C GLY A 132 3.72 10.02 -14.51
N PRO A 133 2.50 10.05 -15.08
CA PRO A 133 2.14 11.05 -16.08
C PRO A 133 2.20 12.47 -15.50
N GLY A 134 2.93 13.37 -16.18
CA GLY A 134 3.20 14.72 -15.70
C GLY A 134 4.32 14.81 -14.65
N GLY A 135 4.94 13.70 -14.30
CA GLY A 135 6.09 13.61 -13.40
C GLY A 135 7.39 13.28 -14.12
N LEU A 136 8.34 12.71 -13.37
CA LEU A 136 9.64 12.27 -13.85
C LEU A 136 9.62 10.79 -14.21
N THR A 137 10.65 10.35 -14.93
CA THR A 137 10.92 8.91 -15.08
C THR A 137 12.19 8.56 -14.31
N GLY A 138 12.28 7.33 -13.82
CA GLY A 138 13.45 6.89 -13.04
C GLY A 138 14.78 7.10 -13.76
N ARG A 139 14.81 6.97 -15.09
CA ARG A 139 16.03 7.15 -15.89
C ARG A 139 16.35 8.61 -16.22
N THR A 140 15.35 9.48 -16.31
CA THR A 140 15.55 10.90 -16.68
C THR A 140 15.73 11.82 -15.47
N ALA A 141 15.44 11.33 -14.27
CA ALA A 141 15.59 12.12 -13.06
C ALA A 141 17.06 12.40 -12.73
N SER A 142 17.42 13.68 -12.66
CA SER A 142 18.76 14.13 -12.29
C SER A 142 19.06 13.84 -10.82
N PHE A 143 20.36 13.77 -10.49
CA PHE A 143 20.84 13.54 -9.12
C PHE A 143 20.25 14.55 -8.12
N ARG A 144 20.23 15.85 -8.49
CA ARG A 144 19.70 16.93 -7.64
C ARG A 144 18.26 16.73 -7.20
N ILE A 145 17.42 16.05 -7.98
CA ILE A 145 16.01 15.84 -7.61
C ILE A 145 15.87 14.68 -6.60
N ARG A 146 16.83 13.75 -6.61
CA ARG A 146 16.87 12.60 -5.71
C ARG A 146 17.42 12.97 -4.32
N ASP A 147 18.15 14.08 -4.24
CA ASP A 147 18.72 14.58 -2.99
C ASP A 147 17.64 15.01 -1.98
N ILE A 148 17.99 14.87 -0.71
CA ILE A 148 17.13 15.27 0.40
C ILE A 148 17.22 16.79 0.55
N HIS A 149 16.11 17.47 0.31
CA HIS A 149 16.03 18.92 0.46
C HIS A 149 15.61 19.29 1.89
N PRO A 150 16.16 20.35 2.53
CA PRO A 150 15.79 20.78 3.89
C PRO A 150 14.28 20.99 4.12
N SER A 151 13.55 21.52 3.13
CA SER A 151 12.09 21.61 3.14
C SER A 151 11.33 20.30 3.41
N HIS A 152 11.94 19.12 3.23
CA HIS A 152 11.36 17.81 3.56
C HIS A 152 11.13 17.61 5.06
N TYR A 153 11.81 18.37 5.91
CA TYR A 153 11.76 18.26 7.37
C TYR A 153 10.32 18.26 7.90
N GLY A 154 9.92 17.16 8.57
CA GLY A 154 8.57 16.99 9.13
C GLY A 154 7.46 16.73 8.10
N ARG A 155 7.81 16.52 6.82
CA ARG A 155 6.85 16.41 5.69
C ARG A 155 7.06 15.11 4.90
N ILE A 156 8.28 14.88 4.44
CA ILE A 156 8.69 13.65 3.74
C ILE A 156 9.83 13.05 4.55
N CYS A 157 9.77 11.75 4.79
CA CYS A 157 10.83 11.07 5.54
C CYS A 157 12.13 11.07 4.74
N PRO A 158 13.26 11.49 5.34
CA PRO A 158 14.57 11.44 4.68
C PRO A 158 15.16 10.03 4.61
N ILE A 159 14.70 9.10 5.46
CA ILE A 159 15.23 7.74 5.55
C ILE A 159 14.44 6.78 4.68
N ASP A 160 13.11 6.82 4.73
CA ASP A 160 12.26 5.81 4.09
C ASP A 160 12.01 6.13 2.60
N THR A 161 12.86 5.55 1.75
CA THR A 161 12.79 5.63 0.28
C THR A 161 12.98 4.24 -0.37
N SER A 162 12.55 4.08 -1.62
CA SER A 162 12.82 2.84 -2.37
C SER A 162 14.31 2.71 -2.70
N GLU A 163 14.84 1.48 -2.73
CA GLU A 163 16.20 1.19 -3.19
C GLU A 163 16.32 1.14 -4.73
N GLY A 164 17.56 1.17 -5.23
CA GLY A 164 17.89 1.06 -6.65
C GLY A 164 17.58 2.31 -7.50
N ILE A 165 16.99 2.12 -8.68
CA ILE A 165 16.80 3.21 -9.66
C ILE A 165 15.85 4.29 -9.14
N ASN A 166 14.95 3.95 -8.21
CA ASN A 166 13.91 4.86 -7.72
C ASN A 166 14.28 5.60 -6.43
N VAL A 167 15.52 5.45 -5.93
CA VAL A 167 16.01 6.18 -4.74
C VAL A 167 15.78 7.68 -4.89
N GLY A 168 15.16 8.29 -3.86
CA GLY A 168 14.81 9.71 -3.80
C GLY A 168 13.59 10.10 -4.65
N LEU A 169 13.07 9.20 -5.49
CA LEU A 169 11.90 9.44 -6.35
C LEU A 169 10.59 8.95 -5.74
N ILE A 170 10.68 7.95 -4.87
CA ILE A 170 9.57 7.44 -4.07
C ILE A 170 9.95 7.59 -2.60
N GLY A 171 9.13 8.29 -1.85
CA GLY A 171 9.32 8.49 -0.42
C GLY A 171 8.04 8.28 0.36
N SER A 172 8.16 8.18 1.68
CA SER A 172 7.01 8.08 2.58
C SER A 172 6.73 9.41 3.27
N LEU A 173 5.45 9.72 3.49
CA LEU A 173 5.06 10.86 4.33
C LEU A 173 5.54 10.67 5.78
N SER A 174 6.00 11.76 6.40
CA SER A 174 6.28 11.77 7.84
C SER A 174 4.99 11.51 8.66
N ILE A 175 5.10 11.07 9.91
CA ILE A 175 3.95 10.67 10.74
C ILE A 175 2.83 11.73 10.78
N HIS A 176 3.19 12.98 11.09
CA HIS A 176 2.23 14.06 11.28
C HIS A 176 2.03 14.96 10.04
N ALA A 177 2.64 14.60 8.91
CA ALA A 177 2.48 15.38 7.68
C ALA A 177 1.04 15.32 7.18
N ARG A 178 0.51 16.46 6.75
CA ARG A 178 -0.84 16.59 6.17
C ARG A 178 -0.77 17.24 4.80
N VAL A 179 -1.66 16.84 3.91
CA VAL A 179 -1.90 17.54 2.64
C VAL A 179 -2.90 18.67 2.89
N GLY A 180 -2.44 19.91 2.68
CA GLY A 180 -3.27 21.11 2.77
C GLY A 180 -4.24 21.23 1.60
N ARG A 181 -5.13 22.23 1.64
CA ARG A 181 -6.20 22.44 0.63
C ARG A 181 -5.68 22.58 -0.80
N TRP A 182 -4.49 23.16 -0.96
CA TRP A 182 -3.87 23.40 -2.26
C TRP A 182 -2.90 22.29 -2.69
N GLY A 183 -2.86 21.17 -1.96
CA GLY A 183 -1.91 20.07 -2.20
C GLY A 183 -0.49 20.35 -1.69
N SER A 184 -0.30 21.37 -0.84
CA SER A 184 0.99 21.62 -0.16
C SER A 184 1.14 20.73 1.07
N LEU A 185 2.35 20.24 1.32
CA LEU A 185 2.66 19.46 2.53
C LEU A 185 2.83 20.36 3.75
N GLU A 186 2.01 20.15 4.76
CA GLU A 186 2.01 20.90 6.01
C GLU A 186 2.48 20.01 7.15
N SER A 187 3.25 20.58 8.07
CA SER A 187 3.70 19.91 9.30
C SER A 187 3.23 20.71 10.52
N PRO A 188 2.78 20.06 11.61
CA PRO A 188 2.27 20.76 12.78
C PRO A 188 3.39 21.17 13.75
N PHE A 189 3.30 22.37 14.30
CA PHE A 189 4.23 22.88 15.31
C PHE A 189 3.46 23.54 16.44
N TYR A 190 4.05 23.60 17.64
CA TYR A 190 3.50 24.38 18.73
C TYR A 190 3.94 25.83 18.64
N GLU A 191 2.98 26.74 18.78
CA GLU A 191 3.23 28.17 18.87
C GLU A 191 3.74 28.53 20.28
N ILE A 192 4.89 29.23 20.33
CA ILE A 192 5.41 29.81 21.56
C ILE A 192 4.90 31.25 21.62
N SER A 193 3.98 31.53 22.54
CA SER A 193 3.47 32.87 22.78
C SER A 193 3.76 33.29 24.22
N GLU A 194 4.38 34.46 24.42
CA GLU A 194 4.72 34.98 25.76
C GLU A 194 3.49 35.18 26.66
N ARG A 195 2.31 35.41 26.07
CA ARG A 195 1.12 35.88 26.81
C ARG A 195 0.02 34.83 26.98
N SER A 196 0.12 33.65 26.39
CA SER A 196 -0.94 32.65 26.48
C SER A 196 -0.44 31.31 27.00
N LYS A 197 -0.99 30.86 28.14
CA LYS A 197 -0.82 29.50 28.68
C LYS A 197 -1.52 28.42 27.81
N LYS A 198 -2.09 28.80 26.67
CA LYS A 198 -2.82 27.89 25.78
C LYS A 198 -1.89 27.40 24.68
N VAL A 199 -1.60 26.11 24.72
CA VAL A 199 -0.87 25.42 23.66
C VAL A 199 -1.70 25.44 22.37
N ARG A 200 -1.21 26.12 21.34
CA ARG A 200 -1.83 26.16 20.00
C ARG A 200 -0.96 25.40 19.00
N ILE A 201 -1.59 24.57 18.19
CA ILE A 201 -0.93 23.83 17.11
C ILE A 201 -1.16 24.59 15.79
N LEU A 202 -0.08 24.94 15.11
CA LEU A 202 -0.08 25.59 13.80
C LEU A 202 0.47 24.64 12.75
N TYR A 203 -0.27 24.47 11.66
CA TYR A 203 0.18 23.71 10.48
C TYR A 203 0.90 24.65 9.52
N LEU A 204 2.18 24.40 9.28
CA LEU A 204 3.01 25.23 8.41
C LEU A 204 3.26 24.58 7.05
N SER A 205 2.89 25.29 5.99
CA SER A 205 3.30 24.98 4.63
C SER A 205 4.76 25.35 4.39
N PRO A 206 5.45 24.76 3.40
CA PRO A 206 6.88 24.98 3.19
C PRO A 206 7.20 26.44 2.86
N SER A 207 6.25 27.19 2.27
CA SER A 207 6.40 28.63 2.00
C SER A 207 6.33 29.48 3.26
N LYS A 208 5.49 29.11 4.24
CA LYS A 208 5.35 29.86 5.49
C LYS A 208 6.49 29.55 6.46
N ASP A 209 6.97 28.31 6.39
CA ASP A 209 8.06 27.77 7.19
C ASP A 209 9.34 28.62 7.18
N GLU A 210 9.67 29.23 6.03
CA GLU A 210 10.87 30.06 5.87
C GLU A 210 10.82 31.36 6.70
N TYR A 211 9.63 31.81 7.13
CA TYR A 211 9.45 33.05 7.90
C TYR A 211 9.50 32.84 9.42
N TYR A 212 9.39 31.60 9.89
CA TYR A 212 9.38 31.30 11.32
C TYR A 212 10.71 30.68 11.75
N MET A 213 11.14 31.01 12.97
CA MET A 213 12.24 30.32 13.65
C MET A 213 11.68 29.15 14.45
N VAL A 214 12.07 27.93 14.06
CA VAL A 214 11.53 26.68 14.63
C VAL A 214 12.61 26.00 15.47
N ALA A 215 12.40 25.87 16.78
CA ALA A 215 13.33 25.12 17.64
C ALA A 215 13.42 23.64 17.24
N ALA A 216 14.65 23.14 17.17
CA ALA A 216 15.01 21.77 16.82
C ALA A 216 15.64 21.09 18.03
N GLY A 217 14.85 20.41 18.87
CA GLY A 217 15.40 19.71 20.04
C GLY A 217 14.35 19.16 21.01
N ASN A 218 14.79 18.19 21.81
CA ASN A 218 13.99 17.50 22.83
C ASN A 218 14.10 18.13 24.22
N SER A 219 14.97 19.13 24.43
CA SER A 219 15.28 19.69 25.77
C SER A 219 14.07 20.30 26.49
N LEU A 220 12.92 20.43 25.81
CA LEU A 220 11.75 21.18 26.27
C LEU A 220 10.50 20.33 26.52
N ALA A 221 10.63 19.00 26.56
CA ALA A 221 9.48 18.10 26.71
C ALA A 221 8.95 17.98 28.15
N LEU A 222 9.72 18.36 29.19
CA LEU A 222 9.41 17.91 30.54
C LEU A 222 8.81 18.95 31.50
N ASN A 223 9.08 20.26 31.39
CA ASN A 223 8.56 21.21 32.39
C ASN A 223 8.14 22.54 31.77
N LEU A 224 6.85 22.88 31.90
CA LEU A 224 6.26 24.20 31.63
C LEU A 224 6.89 25.35 32.46
N GLY A 225 7.87 25.06 33.32
CA GLY A 225 8.57 26.01 34.17
C GLY A 225 10.10 25.98 34.10
N SER A 226 10.71 25.14 33.26
CA SER A 226 12.18 25.06 33.14
C SER A 226 12.68 25.91 31.97
N GLN A 227 13.07 27.15 32.26
CA GLN A 227 13.89 28.00 31.39
C GLN A 227 15.35 27.50 31.39
N GLU A 228 15.60 26.22 31.12
CA GLU A 228 16.90 25.61 31.41
C GLU A 228 17.98 25.85 30.32
N GLU A 229 17.64 26.43 29.16
CA GLU A 229 18.62 26.84 28.15
C GLU A 229 18.35 28.27 27.63
N GLN A 230 19.31 29.19 27.80
CA GLN A 230 19.23 30.55 27.20
C GLN A 230 19.33 30.50 25.67
N VAL A 231 20.02 29.50 25.11
CA VAL A 231 20.29 29.35 23.68
C VAL A 231 19.85 27.97 23.22
N VAL A 232 19.06 27.91 22.15
CA VAL A 232 18.50 26.68 21.60
C VAL A 232 18.83 26.58 20.11
N PRO A 233 19.19 25.39 19.59
CA PRO A 233 19.29 25.18 18.15
C PRO A 233 17.91 25.37 17.50
N ALA A 234 17.83 26.27 16.53
CA ALA A 234 16.62 26.53 15.77
C ALA A 234 16.91 26.52 14.28
N ARG A 235 15.91 26.14 13.50
CA ARG A 235 15.93 26.21 12.06
C ARG A 235 15.32 27.52 11.60
N TYR A 236 16.03 28.24 10.74
CA TYR A 236 15.55 29.44 10.07
C TYR A 236 16.02 29.46 8.62
N ARG A 237 15.12 29.76 7.68
CA ARG A 237 15.43 29.80 6.23
C ARG A 237 16.25 28.60 5.72
N GLN A 238 15.91 27.40 6.20
CA GLN A 238 16.53 26.12 5.82
C GLN A 238 17.92 25.85 6.43
N GLU A 239 18.45 26.75 7.25
CA GLU A 239 19.72 26.55 7.99
C GLU A 239 19.45 26.31 9.48
N PHE A 240 20.40 25.65 10.15
CA PHE A 240 20.39 25.46 11.60
C PHE A 240 21.29 26.51 12.26
N LEU A 241 20.70 27.29 13.17
CA LEU A 241 21.34 28.38 13.90
C LEU A 241 21.14 28.16 15.40
N THR A 242 22.05 28.67 16.21
CA THR A 242 21.87 28.77 17.66
C THR A 242 21.32 30.15 18.00
N ILE A 243 20.10 30.21 18.53
CA ILE A 243 19.42 31.47 18.85
C ILE A 243 18.93 31.48 20.29
N GLU A 244 18.68 32.68 20.81
CA GLU A 244 18.08 32.85 22.13
C GLU A 244 16.63 32.37 22.15
N TRP A 245 16.20 31.82 23.29
CA TRP A 245 14.85 31.25 23.43
C TRP A 245 13.73 32.25 23.13
N GLU A 246 13.91 33.52 23.51
CA GLU A 246 12.94 34.59 23.29
C GLU A 246 12.67 34.86 21.80
N GLN A 247 13.61 34.50 20.93
CA GLN A 247 13.50 34.68 19.48
C GLN A 247 12.80 33.48 18.80
N VAL A 248 12.61 32.36 19.51
CA VAL A 248 11.97 31.17 18.95
C VAL A 248 10.46 31.39 18.82
N HIS A 249 9.94 31.24 17.60
CA HIS A 249 8.51 31.40 17.35
C HIS A 249 7.73 30.10 17.59
N LEU A 250 8.31 28.98 17.17
CA LEU A 250 7.64 27.68 17.13
C LEU A 250 8.55 26.56 17.65
N ARG A 251 7.95 25.50 18.19
CA ARG A 251 8.66 24.27 18.56
C ARG A 251 8.04 23.03 17.94
N SER A 252 8.87 22.00 17.74
CA SER A 252 8.43 20.67 17.28
C SER A 252 7.52 20.01 18.32
N ILE A 253 6.61 19.15 17.87
CA ILE A 253 5.64 18.47 18.76
C ILE A 253 6.26 17.22 19.35
N PHE A 254 6.88 16.40 18.49
CA PHE A 254 7.50 15.15 18.87
C PHE A 254 8.89 15.01 18.24
N PRO A 255 9.82 14.29 18.90
CA PRO A 255 11.13 14.00 18.32
C PRO A 255 11.04 13.23 17.00
N PHE A 256 10.07 12.31 16.89
CA PHE A 256 9.87 11.46 15.72
C PHE A 256 9.08 12.10 14.58
N GLN A 257 8.71 13.38 14.72
CA GLN A 257 7.86 14.10 13.75
C GLN A 257 8.42 14.09 12.33
N TYR A 258 9.74 13.93 12.17
CA TYR A 258 10.44 13.99 10.89
C TYR A 258 10.44 12.65 10.14
N PHE A 259 10.26 11.53 10.85
CA PHE A 259 10.36 10.19 10.28
C PHE A 259 9.02 9.66 9.76
N SER A 260 9.08 8.66 8.87
CA SER A 260 7.90 7.89 8.45
C SER A 260 7.53 6.89 9.55
N ILE A 261 6.36 6.27 9.39
CA ILE A 261 5.90 5.22 10.30
C ILE A 261 6.88 4.04 10.34
N GLY A 262 7.42 3.62 9.19
CA GLY A 262 8.38 2.51 9.12
C GLY A 262 9.68 2.81 9.85
N ALA A 263 10.27 3.99 9.64
CA ALA A 263 11.49 4.38 10.35
C ALA A 263 11.25 4.58 11.86
N SER A 264 10.08 5.07 12.24
CA SER A 264 9.76 5.36 13.66
C SER A 264 9.47 4.12 14.51
N LEU A 265 9.36 2.95 13.89
CA LEU A 265 9.26 1.66 14.61
C LEU A 265 10.63 1.06 14.92
N ILE A 266 11.73 1.66 14.45
CA ILE A 266 13.08 1.20 14.76
C ILE A 266 13.48 1.77 16.13
N PRO A 267 13.66 0.94 17.18
CA PRO A 267 14.18 1.41 18.45
C PRO A 267 15.64 1.86 18.29
N PHE A 268 16.06 2.85 19.08
CA PHE A 268 17.43 3.38 19.08
C PHE A 268 17.89 3.88 17.69
N ILE A 269 16.98 4.45 16.90
CA ILE A 269 17.30 4.94 15.55
C ILE A 269 18.40 6.00 15.56
N GLU A 270 18.50 6.78 16.63
CA GLU A 270 19.55 7.78 16.89
C GLU A 270 20.97 7.18 16.95
N HIS A 271 21.09 5.88 17.24
CA HIS A 271 22.36 5.15 17.29
C HIS A 271 22.65 4.37 16.00
N ASN A 272 21.77 4.45 15.00
CA ASN A 272 21.90 3.74 13.73
C ASN A 272 22.36 4.67 12.61
N ASP A 273 23.21 4.17 11.72
CA ASP A 273 23.51 4.86 10.46
C ASP A 273 22.24 4.98 9.59
N ALA A 274 22.13 6.08 8.84
CA ALA A 274 20.96 6.36 8.02
C ALA A 274 20.71 5.28 6.95
N ASN A 275 21.76 4.70 6.36
CA ASN A 275 21.60 3.65 5.35
C ASN A 275 21.09 2.34 5.96
N ARG A 276 21.54 2.00 7.17
CA ARG A 276 21.04 0.82 7.90
C ARG A 276 19.60 1.02 8.37
N ALA A 277 19.23 2.23 8.79
CA ALA A 277 17.84 2.57 9.10
C ALA A 277 16.93 2.48 7.87
N LEU A 278 17.40 2.95 6.70
CA LEU A 278 16.70 2.80 5.41
C LEU A 278 16.44 1.31 5.12
N MET A 279 17.50 0.48 5.11
CA MET A 279 17.38 -0.95 4.86
C MET A 279 16.43 -1.61 5.86
N SER A 280 16.54 -1.27 7.15
CA SER A 280 15.67 -1.81 8.21
C SER A 280 14.20 -1.47 7.95
N SER A 281 13.90 -0.22 7.62
CA SER A 281 12.52 0.22 7.31
C SER A 281 11.95 -0.49 6.07
N ASN A 282 12.80 -0.82 5.10
CA ASN A 282 12.44 -1.56 3.90
C ASN A 282 12.21 -3.05 4.19
N MET A 283 13.09 -3.68 4.99
CA MET A 283 13.03 -5.08 5.37
C MET A 283 11.83 -5.39 6.29
N GLN A 284 11.47 -4.47 7.20
CA GLN A 284 10.26 -4.61 8.02
C GLN A 284 8.99 -4.79 7.17
N ARG A 285 8.93 -4.16 5.99
CA ARG A 285 7.77 -4.29 5.09
C ARG A 285 7.69 -5.64 4.38
N GLN A 286 8.79 -6.38 4.36
CA GLN A 286 8.88 -7.70 3.73
C GLN A 286 8.63 -8.83 4.74
N ALA A 287 8.55 -8.51 6.04
CA ALA A 287 8.28 -9.48 7.08
C ALA A 287 6.90 -10.14 6.88
N VAL A 288 6.89 -11.46 6.76
CA VAL A 288 5.68 -12.26 6.56
C VAL A 288 5.06 -12.58 7.93
N PRO A 289 3.73 -12.49 8.10
CA PRO A 289 3.06 -12.88 9.33
C PRO A 289 3.33 -14.33 9.71
N LEU A 290 3.75 -14.55 10.96
CA LEU A 290 4.03 -15.86 11.52
C LEU A 290 2.75 -16.52 12.06
N SER A 291 2.71 -17.85 12.11
CA SER A 291 1.62 -18.63 12.72
C SER A 291 1.36 -18.20 14.17
N ARG A 292 2.45 -17.94 14.91
CA ARG A 292 2.44 -17.43 16.27
C ARG A 292 3.34 -16.19 16.35
N SER A 293 2.74 -15.01 16.25
CA SER A 293 3.45 -13.75 16.45
C SER A 293 3.68 -13.45 17.94
N GLU A 294 4.60 -12.57 18.27
CA GLU A 294 4.88 -12.14 19.64
C GLU A 294 5.12 -10.63 19.70
N LYS A 295 4.69 -10.00 20.79
CA LYS A 295 4.94 -8.59 21.04
C LYS A 295 6.45 -8.34 21.11
N CYS A 296 6.91 -7.23 20.53
CA CYS A 296 8.29 -6.82 20.68
C CYS A 296 8.61 -6.52 22.15
N ILE A 297 9.72 -7.07 22.67
CA ILE A 297 10.18 -6.73 24.02
C ILE A 297 10.69 -5.29 24.06
N VAL A 298 11.34 -4.84 22.98
CA VAL A 298 11.83 -3.48 22.80
C VAL A 298 11.09 -2.85 21.62
N GLY A 299 10.27 -1.85 21.89
CA GLY A 299 9.48 -1.11 20.90
C GLY A 299 9.54 0.40 21.13
N THR A 300 8.91 1.17 20.25
CA THR A 300 8.87 2.64 20.31
C THR A 300 7.55 3.19 20.87
N GLY A 301 6.54 2.33 21.05
CA GLY A 301 5.20 2.69 21.52
C GLY A 301 4.22 3.03 20.39
N LEU A 302 4.69 3.09 19.14
CA LEU A 302 3.86 3.34 17.96
C LEU A 302 3.18 2.06 17.43
N GLU A 303 3.59 0.88 17.90
CA GLU A 303 3.13 -0.43 17.43
C GLU A 303 1.61 -0.58 17.55
N CYS A 304 1.03 -0.10 18.65
CA CYS A 304 -0.41 -0.12 18.88
C CYS A 304 -1.15 0.78 17.89
N GLN A 305 -0.66 2.00 17.68
CA GLN A 305 -1.26 2.94 16.72
C GLN A 305 -1.20 2.38 15.29
N VAL A 306 -0.07 1.80 14.89
CA VAL A 306 0.10 1.19 13.57
C VAL A 306 -0.82 -0.02 13.38
N ALA A 307 -0.96 -0.88 14.39
CA ALA A 307 -1.91 -1.98 14.31
C ALA A 307 -3.34 -1.47 14.14
N LEU A 308 -3.78 -0.51 14.95
CA LEU A 308 -5.13 0.05 14.88
C LEU A 308 -5.43 0.75 13.54
N ASP A 309 -4.52 1.61 13.08
CA ASP A 309 -4.70 2.39 11.83
C ASP A 309 -4.66 1.51 10.58
N SER A 310 -4.08 0.31 10.67
CA SER A 310 -4.00 -0.62 9.53
C SER A 310 -5.35 -1.29 9.23
N GLY A 311 -6.27 -1.30 10.21
CA GLY A 311 -7.51 -2.07 10.14
C GLY A 311 -7.31 -3.59 10.18
N ALA A 312 -6.12 -4.08 10.54
CA ALA A 312 -5.86 -5.50 10.74
C ALA A 312 -6.60 -6.09 11.96
N PRO A 313 -6.54 -5.46 13.16
CA PRO A 313 -7.36 -5.89 14.30
C PRO A 313 -8.80 -5.38 14.15
N THR A 314 -9.74 -6.14 14.71
CA THR A 314 -11.16 -5.78 14.75
C THR A 314 -11.43 -4.92 15.98
N ILE A 315 -12.01 -3.74 15.80
CA ILE A 315 -12.27 -2.75 16.86
C ILE A 315 -13.78 -2.69 17.17
N ALA A 316 -14.13 -2.44 18.43
CA ALA A 316 -15.51 -2.21 18.84
C ALA A 316 -16.00 -0.81 18.42
N GLU A 317 -16.97 -0.73 17.51
CA GLU A 317 -17.60 0.55 17.13
C GLU A 317 -18.57 1.07 18.21
N HIS A 318 -19.14 0.15 18.99
CA HIS A 318 -20.13 0.40 20.02
C HIS A 318 -19.69 -0.19 21.35
N GLU A 319 -20.09 0.47 22.44
CA GLU A 319 -19.98 -0.10 23.78
C GLU A 319 -21.06 -1.17 23.99
N GLY A 320 -20.74 -2.18 24.81
CA GLY A 320 -21.69 -3.23 25.12
C GLY A 320 -21.03 -4.45 25.74
N LYS A 321 -21.84 -5.48 25.99
CA LYS A 321 -21.40 -6.73 26.62
C LYS A 321 -21.30 -7.84 25.58
N ILE A 322 -20.22 -8.62 25.65
CA ILE A 322 -20.04 -9.78 24.77
C ILE A 322 -21.03 -10.86 25.18
N ILE A 323 -21.93 -11.22 24.26
CA ILE A 323 -22.85 -12.34 24.46
C ILE A 323 -22.15 -13.64 24.08
N TYR A 324 -21.47 -13.65 22.96
CA TYR A 324 -20.91 -14.86 22.37
C TYR A 324 -19.67 -14.54 21.53
N THR A 325 -18.67 -15.41 21.60
CA THR A 325 -17.39 -15.30 20.89
C THR A 325 -17.13 -16.61 20.20
N ASP A 326 -17.03 -16.55 18.87
CA ASP A 326 -16.66 -17.65 18.00
C ASP A 326 -15.38 -17.32 17.24
N THR A 327 -14.84 -18.31 16.53
CA THR A 327 -13.77 -18.08 15.55
C THR A 327 -14.27 -17.26 14.36
N GLU A 328 -15.54 -17.40 13.98
CA GLU A 328 -16.13 -16.74 12.79
C GLU A 328 -16.76 -15.39 13.09
N LYS A 329 -17.31 -15.19 14.29
CA LYS A 329 -18.05 -13.98 14.62
C LYS A 329 -18.03 -13.68 16.10
N ILE A 330 -18.13 -12.40 16.43
CA ILE A 330 -18.30 -11.89 17.79
C ILE A 330 -19.66 -11.22 17.88
N ILE A 331 -20.47 -11.60 18.87
CA ILE A 331 -21.80 -11.04 19.11
C ILE A 331 -21.75 -10.14 20.34
N LEU A 332 -22.10 -8.88 20.13
CA LEU A 332 -22.05 -7.82 21.13
C LEU A 332 -23.46 -7.29 21.40
N SER A 333 -23.88 -7.26 22.68
CA SER A 333 -25.12 -6.64 23.12
C SER A 333 -24.87 -5.18 23.45
N GLY A 334 -25.40 -4.27 22.64
CA GLY A 334 -25.49 -2.86 22.99
C GLY A 334 -26.68 -2.55 23.90
N ASN A 335 -26.90 -1.27 24.18
CA ASN A 335 -27.99 -0.81 25.05
C ASN A 335 -29.40 -1.14 24.49
N ARG A 336 -29.55 -1.48 23.20
CA ARG A 336 -30.83 -1.89 22.58
C ARG A 336 -30.71 -2.95 21.47
N ASP A 337 -29.59 -3.03 20.75
CA ASP A 337 -29.40 -3.95 19.61
C ASP A 337 -28.25 -4.94 19.84
N THR A 338 -28.40 -6.14 19.28
CA THR A 338 -27.33 -7.12 19.17
C THR A 338 -26.60 -6.96 17.84
N LEU A 339 -25.30 -6.68 17.89
CA LEU A 339 -24.43 -6.52 16.73
C LEU A 339 -23.59 -7.78 16.54
N SER A 340 -23.64 -8.34 15.33
CA SER A 340 -22.79 -9.48 14.93
C SER A 340 -21.65 -8.96 14.07
N ILE A 341 -20.43 -9.09 14.56
CA ILE A 341 -19.21 -8.66 13.88
C ILE A 341 -18.53 -9.90 13.28
N PRO A 342 -18.51 -10.07 11.95
CA PRO A 342 -17.82 -11.19 11.31
C PRO A 342 -16.30 -11.00 11.39
N LEU A 343 -15.58 -12.09 11.62
CA LEU A 343 -14.12 -12.16 11.64
C LEU A 343 -13.59 -12.76 10.34
N VAL A 344 -12.41 -12.30 9.93
CA VAL A 344 -11.72 -12.82 8.75
C VAL A 344 -11.01 -14.13 9.10
N ILE A 345 -11.32 -15.22 8.41
CA ILE A 345 -10.68 -16.53 8.60
C ILE A 345 -9.97 -16.98 7.32
N TYR A 346 -8.70 -17.39 7.46
CA TYR A 346 -7.85 -17.97 6.42
C TYR A 346 -8.02 -17.34 5.03
N GLN A 347 -8.09 -16.01 4.96
CA GLN A 347 -8.24 -15.30 3.70
C GLN A 347 -6.88 -15.08 3.04
N ARG A 348 -6.83 -15.20 1.71
CA ARG A 348 -5.62 -14.95 0.92
C ARG A 348 -5.33 -13.44 0.81
N SER A 349 -4.09 -13.05 1.08
CA SER A 349 -3.58 -11.71 0.74
C SER A 349 -3.08 -11.62 -0.71
N ASN A 350 -2.85 -10.40 -1.21
CA ASN A 350 -2.27 -10.17 -2.55
C ASN A 350 -0.87 -10.79 -2.73
N LYS A 351 -0.15 -11.05 -1.63
CA LYS A 351 1.20 -11.65 -1.61
C LYS A 351 1.18 -13.14 -1.21
N ASN A 352 0.01 -13.78 -1.28
CA ASN A 352 -0.19 -15.18 -0.89
C ASN A 352 0.11 -15.46 0.59
N THR A 353 0.04 -14.45 1.46
CA THR A 353 0.11 -14.63 2.92
C THR A 353 -1.28 -14.89 3.48
N CYS A 354 -1.36 -15.45 4.68
CA CYS A 354 -2.61 -15.73 5.37
C CYS A 354 -3.09 -14.52 6.19
N MET A 355 -4.32 -14.08 5.95
CA MET A 355 -5.04 -13.12 6.77
C MET A 355 -6.03 -13.88 7.65
N HIS A 356 -5.84 -13.82 8.97
CA HIS A 356 -6.70 -14.50 9.92
C HIS A 356 -6.81 -13.66 11.20
N GLN A 357 -8.03 -13.51 11.70
CA GLN A 357 -8.35 -12.79 12.91
C GLN A 357 -8.68 -13.76 14.04
N LYS A 358 -8.08 -13.53 15.21
CA LYS A 358 -8.28 -14.34 16.42
C LYS A 358 -8.97 -13.51 17.49
N PRO A 359 -10.14 -13.93 18.00
CA PRO A 359 -10.81 -13.21 19.08
C PRO A 359 -9.94 -13.21 20.35
N GLN A 360 -9.79 -12.05 20.98
CA GLN A 360 -9.02 -11.87 22.22
C GLN A 360 -9.92 -11.77 23.45
N VAL A 361 -11.20 -11.48 23.24
CA VAL A 361 -12.13 -11.14 24.31
C VAL A 361 -12.91 -12.36 24.80
N ALA A 362 -13.08 -12.48 26.12
CA ALA A 362 -13.85 -13.54 26.74
C ALA A 362 -15.34 -13.19 26.84
N GLN A 363 -16.20 -14.21 26.79
CA GLN A 363 -17.64 -14.07 26.93
C GLN A 363 -18.03 -13.34 28.23
N GLY A 364 -19.02 -12.45 28.15
CA GLY A 364 -19.55 -11.71 29.31
C GLY A 364 -18.77 -10.46 29.72
N LYS A 365 -17.63 -10.14 29.08
CA LYS A 365 -16.89 -8.90 29.35
C LYS A 365 -17.60 -7.68 28.75
N CYS A 366 -17.60 -6.57 29.48
CA CYS A 366 -18.06 -5.28 28.98
C CYS A 366 -16.93 -4.58 28.21
N ILE A 367 -17.24 -4.12 27.01
CA ILE A 367 -16.32 -3.48 26.08
C ILE A 367 -16.71 -2.01 25.91
N LYS A 368 -15.69 -1.15 25.81
CA LYS A 368 -15.87 0.26 25.43
C LYS A 368 -15.65 0.44 23.93
N LYS A 369 -16.27 1.47 23.36
CA LYS A 369 -15.98 1.92 22.00
C LYS A 369 -14.48 2.16 21.83
N GLY A 370 -13.91 1.62 20.74
CA GLY A 370 -12.49 1.74 20.41
C GLY A 370 -11.60 0.62 20.96
N GLN A 371 -12.14 -0.30 21.77
CA GLN A 371 -11.37 -1.43 22.28
C GLN A 371 -11.22 -2.53 21.22
N ILE A 372 -10.08 -3.22 21.21
CA ILE A 372 -9.79 -4.33 20.31
C ILE A 372 -10.57 -5.58 20.73
N LEU A 373 -11.24 -6.20 19.76
CA LEU A 373 -12.03 -7.42 19.89
C LEU A 373 -11.26 -8.66 19.43
N ALA A 374 -10.58 -8.54 18.30
CA ALA A 374 -9.80 -9.61 17.69
C ALA A 374 -8.49 -9.06 17.13
N ASP A 375 -7.41 -9.82 17.32
CA ASP A 375 -6.12 -9.53 16.70
C ASP A 375 -6.13 -10.06 15.26
N GLY A 376 -5.52 -9.32 14.34
CA GLY A 376 -5.28 -9.75 12.98
C GLY A 376 -3.93 -10.46 12.78
N ALA A 377 -3.58 -10.69 11.52
CA ALA A 377 -2.27 -11.22 11.15
C ALA A 377 -1.14 -10.25 11.55
N ALA A 378 -0.07 -10.78 12.15
CA ALA A 378 1.06 -10.00 12.68
C ALA A 378 0.66 -8.93 13.70
N THR A 379 -0.36 -9.20 14.53
CA THR A 379 -0.72 -8.38 15.69
C THR A 379 -0.95 -9.26 16.91
N VAL A 380 -0.57 -8.77 18.10
CA VAL A 380 -0.80 -9.46 19.37
C VAL A 380 -1.25 -8.43 20.40
N GLY A 381 -2.40 -8.64 21.03
CA GLY A 381 -2.96 -7.76 22.05
C GLY A 381 -3.05 -6.30 21.60
N GLY A 382 -3.42 -6.07 20.33
CA GLY A 382 -3.51 -4.74 19.75
C GLY A 382 -2.22 -4.09 19.28
N GLU A 383 -1.07 -4.72 19.47
CA GLU A 383 0.24 -4.19 19.03
C GLU A 383 0.70 -4.90 17.76
N LEU A 384 1.43 -4.17 16.91
CA LEU A 384 2.12 -4.73 15.76
C LEU A 384 3.19 -5.73 16.22
N ALA A 385 3.12 -6.94 15.68
CA ALA A 385 4.00 -8.05 16.00
C ALA A 385 4.48 -8.71 14.70
N LEU A 386 5.49 -8.12 14.05
CA LEU A 386 6.00 -8.60 12.76
C LEU A 386 6.81 -9.90 12.85
N GLY A 387 7.26 -10.28 14.04
CA GLY A 387 8.18 -11.40 14.23
C GLY A 387 8.12 -12.03 15.63
N LYS A 388 9.26 -12.58 16.05
CA LYS A 388 9.47 -13.25 17.35
C LYS A 388 10.75 -12.73 18.00
N ASN A 389 10.74 -12.63 19.32
CA ASN A 389 11.95 -12.33 20.08
C ASN A 389 12.79 -13.61 20.22
N VAL A 390 14.08 -13.53 19.96
CA VAL A 390 15.01 -14.66 20.07
C VAL A 390 16.23 -14.26 20.87
N LEU A 391 16.83 -15.22 21.59
CA LEU A 391 18.09 -15.00 22.28
C LEU A 391 19.23 -15.05 21.26
N VAL A 392 19.97 -13.95 21.14
CA VAL A 392 21.09 -13.81 20.21
C VAL A 392 22.37 -13.64 21.01
N ALA A 393 23.43 -14.34 20.59
CA ALA A 393 24.78 -14.18 21.12
C ALA A 393 25.69 -13.65 19.99
N TYR A 394 26.42 -12.57 20.27
CA TYR A 394 27.41 -12.02 19.35
C TYR A 394 28.77 -12.66 19.63
N MET A 395 29.12 -13.69 18.85
CA MET A 395 30.44 -14.33 18.88
C MET A 395 30.74 -14.99 17.53
N PRO A 396 32.01 -15.05 17.09
CA PRO A 396 32.38 -15.89 15.95
C PRO A 396 32.17 -17.37 16.32
N TRP A 397 31.56 -18.14 15.41
CA TRP A 397 31.33 -19.58 15.62
C TRP A 397 31.77 -20.38 14.41
N GLU A 398 32.98 -20.96 14.49
CA GLU A 398 33.55 -21.91 13.50
C GLU A 398 33.46 -21.47 12.03
N GLY A 399 33.33 -20.16 11.77
CA GLY A 399 33.15 -19.61 10.42
C GLY A 399 31.74 -19.75 9.84
N TYR A 400 30.77 -20.34 10.55
CA TYR A 400 29.39 -20.45 10.07
C TYR A 400 28.66 -19.11 10.00
N ASN A 401 29.11 -18.13 10.78
CA ASN A 401 28.63 -16.75 10.74
C ASN A 401 29.59 -15.81 10.00
N PHE A 402 30.24 -16.30 8.94
CA PHE A 402 31.07 -15.48 8.06
C PHE A 402 30.19 -14.50 7.27
N GLU A 403 30.70 -13.27 7.05
CA GLU A 403 29.97 -12.15 6.45
C GLU A 403 28.64 -11.85 7.18
N ASP A 404 27.51 -11.98 6.47
CA ASP A 404 26.15 -11.72 6.97
C ASP A 404 25.38 -13.03 7.24
N ALA A 405 26.08 -14.17 7.28
CA ALA A 405 25.44 -15.46 7.57
C ALA A 405 25.00 -15.54 9.04
N VAL A 406 23.81 -16.09 9.27
CA VAL A 406 23.25 -16.28 10.61
C VAL A 406 23.22 -17.77 10.92
N LEU A 407 23.93 -18.18 11.97
CA LEU A 407 23.82 -19.51 12.52
C LEU A 407 22.58 -19.60 13.41
N ILE A 408 21.70 -20.55 13.11
CA ILE A 408 20.45 -20.78 13.84
C ILE A 408 20.48 -22.09 14.60
N ASN A 409 19.82 -22.12 15.76
CA ASN A 409 19.63 -23.34 16.53
C ASN A 409 18.43 -24.14 15.96
N GLU A 410 18.56 -25.46 15.82
CA GLU A 410 17.50 -26.35 15.36
C GLU A 410 16.22 -26.25 16.18
N ARG A 411 16.31 -25.84 17.46
CA ARG A 411 15.16 -25.53 18.31
C ARG A 411 14.17 -24.59 17.63
N LEU A 412 14.64 -23.61 16.84
CA LEU A 412 13.78 -22.67 16.11
C LEU A 412 12.87 -23.37 15.09
N VAL A 413 13.33 -24.50 14.55
CA VAL A 413 12.57 -25.33 13.60
C VAL A 413 11.60 -26.24 14.35
N TYR A 414 12.06 -26.95 15.38
CA TYR A 414 11.21 -27.86 16.15
C TYR A 414 10.07 -27.16 16.90
N GLU A 415 10.28 -25.91 17.32
CA GLU A 415 9.26 -25.10 18.00
C GLU A 415 8.37 -24.28 17.04
N ASP A 416 8.54 -24.44 15.72
CA ASP A 416 7.77 -23.73 14.70
C ASP A 416 7.79 -22.19 14.86
N ILE A 417 8.91 -21.63 15.33
CA ILE A 417 8.99 -20.20 15.71
C ILE A 417 8.77 -19.28 14.51
N TYR A 418 9.39 -19.61 13.37
CA TYR A 418 9.31 -18.84 12.13
C TYR A 418 8.37 -19.46 11.07
N THR A 419 7.48 -20.38 11.47
CA THR A 419 6.55 -21.03 10.55
C THR A 419 5.43 -20.07 10.13
N SER A 420 5.20 -19.91 8.83
CA SER A 420 4.18 -19.04 8.23
C SER A 420 3.18 -19.83 7.36
N PHE A 421 1.97 -19.30 7.19
CA PHE A 421 0.96 -19.88 6.30
C PHE A 421 0.87 -19.11 4.99
N HIS A 422 0.92 -19.85 3.89
CA HIS A 422 0.79 -19.32 2.53
C HIS A 422 -0.43 -19.90 1.83
N ILE A 423 -1.25 -19.04 1.26
CA ILE A 423 -2.46 -19.41 0.53
C ILE A 423 -2.26 -19.06 -0.93
N ARG A 424 -2.27 -20.06 -1.81
CA ARG A 424 -2.15 -19.89 -3.25
C ARG A 424 -3.48 -20.22 -3.92
N LYS A 425 -3.89 -19.37 -4.85
CA LYS A 425 -5.07 -19.59 -5.69
C LYS A 425 -4.61 -20.13 -7.04
N TYR A 426 -5.16 -21.26 -7.44
CA TYR A 426 -4.98 -21.82 -8.77
C TYR A 426 -6.32 -21.74 -9.50
N GLU A 427 -6.29 -21.23 -10.73
CA GLU A 427 -7.50 -21.01 -11.54
C GLU A 427 -7.35 -21.73 -12.87
N ILE A 428 -8.44 -22.33 -13.33
CA ILE A 428 -8.55 -22.89 -14.67
C ILE A 428 -9.88 -22.44 -15.26
N GLN A 429 -9.86 -22.01 -16.51
CA GLN A 429 -11.05 -21.62 -17.25
C GLN A 429 -11.41 -22.72 -18.25
N THR A 430 -12.71 -22.91 -18.44
CA THR A 430 -13.28 -23.77 -19.46
C THR A 430 -13.79 -22.93 -20.61
N HIS A 431 -13.34 -23.22 -21.82
CA HIS A 431 -13.79 -22.51 -23.01
C HIS A 431 -14.60 -23.41 -23.94
N VAL A 432 -15.47 -22.80 -24.73
CA VAL A 432 -16.10 -23.48 -25.87
C VAL A 432 -15.16 -23.33 -27.06
N THR A 433 -14.51 -24.42 -27.44
CA THR A 433 -13.64 -24.44 -28.62
C THR A 433 -14.47 -24.68 -29.88
N SER A 434 -13.91 -24.40 -31.06
CA SER A 434 -14.52 -24.74 -32.36
C SER A 434 -14.81 -26.25 -32.52
N HIS A 435 -14.11 -27.10 -31.76
CA HIS A 435 -14.21 -28.55 -31.79
C HIS A 435 -15.16 -29.13 -30.71
N GLY A 436 -15.73 -28.26 -29.87
CA GLY A 436 -16.66 -28.63 -28.80
C GLY A 436 -16.34 -27.93 -27.47
N PRO A 437 -17.26 -28.00 -26.50
CA PRO A 437 -17.03 -27.48 -25.16
C PRO A 437 -15.99 -28.32 -24.42
N GLU A 438 -15.07 -27.65 -23.74
CA GLU A 438 -14.22 -28.29 -22.74
C GLU A 438 -15.08 -28.84 -21.59
N ARG A 439 -14.73 -30.02 -21.08
CA ARG A 439 -15.49 -30.67 -19.99
C ARG A 439 -14.61 -30.86 -18.77
N ILE A 440 -15.18 -30.59 -17.60
CA ILE A 440 -14.58 -30.95 -16.31
C ILE A 440 -15.09 -32.33 -15.93
N THR A 441 -14.19 -33.29 -15.79
CA THR A 441 -14.51 -34.69 -15.46
C THR A 441 -13.38 -35.32 -14.64
N ASN A 442 -13.72 -36.29 -13.79
CA ASN A 442 -12.75 -37.12 -13.09
C ASN A 442 -12.27 -38.31 -13.95
N GLU A 443 -13.06 -38.71 -14.96
CA GLU A 443 -12.70 -39.73 -15.94
C GLU A 443 -11.78 -39.13 -17.00
N ILE A 444 -10.47 -39.25 -16.80
CA ILE A 444 -9.47 -38.80 -17.77
C ILE A 444 -8.71 -40.02 -18.30
N PRO A 445 -8.78 -40.31 -19.62
CA PRO A 445 -8.04 -41.42 -20.19
C PRO A 445 -6.54 -41.15 -20.09
N HIS A 446 -5.74 -42.21 -19.88
CA HIS A 446 -4.27 -42.21 -19.83
C HIS A 446 -3.58 -41.73 -18.55
N LEU A 447 -4.34 -41.35 -17.51
CA LEU A 447 -3.77 -41.03 -16.19
C LEU A 447 -3.85 -42.21 -15.23
N GLU A 448 -2.84 -42.30 -14.36
CA GLU A 448 -2.85 -43.26 -13.26
C GLU A 448 -3.92 -42.90 -12.22
N ALA A 449 -4.62 -43.92 -11.71
CA ALA A 449 -5.66 -43.76 -10.69
C ALA A 449 -5.15 -43.05 -9.42
N HIS A 450 -3.85 -43.16 -9.11
CA HIS A 450 -3.24 -42.46 -7.99
C HIS A 450 -3.37 -40.93 -8.12
N LEU A 451 -3.18 -40.35 -9.31
CA LEU A 451 -3.24 -38.90 -9.50
C LEU A 451 -4.67 -38.35 -9.44
N LEU A 452 -5.65 -39.22 -9.67
CA LEU A 452 -7.08 -38.91 -9.66
C LEU A 452 -7.73 -39.13 -8.29
N ARG A 453 -7.00 -39.69 -7.30
CA ARG A 453 -7.53 -40.07 -5.99
C ARG A 453 -8.19 -38.94 -5.20
N ASN A 454 -7.74 -37.71 -5.45
CA ASN A 454 -8.17 -36.51 -4.74
C ASN A 454 -9.37 -35.81 -5.41
N LEU A 455 -9.80 -36.25 -6.60
CA LEU A 455 -10.91 -35.65 -7.33
C LEU A 455 -12.27 -36.21 -6.90
N ASP A 456 -13.27 -35.33 -6.89
CA ASP A 456 -14.67 -35.66 -6.66
C ASP A 456 -15.33 -36.23 -7.92
N LYS A 457 -16.66 -36.44 -7.88
CA LYS A 457 -17.43 -36.94 -9.04
C LYS A 457 -17.50 -35.94 -10.20
N LYS A 458 -17.30 -34.64 -9.96
CA LYS A 458 -17.31 -33.59 -10.97
C LYS A 458 -15.94 -33.38 -11.62
N GLY A 459 -14.86 -33.94 -11.04
CA GLY A 459 -13.49 -33.72 -11.50
C GLY A 459 -12.80 -32.55 -10.82
N ILE A 460 -13.26 -32.13 -9.63
CA ILE A 460 -12.68 -31.07 -8.81
C ILE A 460 -12.08 -31.68 -7.55
N VAL A 461 -10.95 -31.17 -7.08
CA VAL A 461 -10.29 -31.68 -5.87
C VAL A 461 -11.16 -31.52 -4.62
N MET A 462 -11.27 -32.57 -3.81
CA MET A 462 -12.06 -32.54 -2.59
C MET A 462 -11.45 -31.60 -1.54
N LEU A 463 -12.29 -30.78 -0.91
CA LEU A 463 -11.89 -29.91 0.20
C LEU A 463 -11.24 -30.71 1.33
N GLY A 464 -10.13 -30.18 1.87
CA GLY A 464 -9.36 -30.79 2.94
C GLY A 464 -8.37 -31.87 2.48
N SER A 465 -8.33 -32.21 1.19
CA SER A 465 -7.35 -33.16 0.65
C SER A 465 -5.93 -32.63 0.76
N TRP A 466 -4.99 -33.52 1.06
CA TRP A 466 -3.56 -33.25 0.99
C TRP A 466 -3.08 -33.50 -0.45
N VAL A 467 -2.50 -32.48 -1.07
CA VAL A 467 -2.04 -32.52 -2.45
C VAL A 467 -0.54 -32.32 -2.52
N GLU A 468 0.09 -33.12 -3.39
CA GLU A 468 1.52 -33.08 -3.65
C GLU A 468 1.79 -32.63 -5.09
N THR A 469 3.08 -32.37 -5.36
CA THR A 469 3.51 -31.94 -6.70
C THR A 469 3.08 -32.96 -7.75
N GLY A 470 2.41 -32.49 -8.81
CA GLY A 470 1.92 -33.33 -9.90
C GLY A 470 0.49 -33.86 -9.71
N ASP A 471 -0.09 -33.78 -8.50
CA ASP A 471 -1.49 -34.12 -8.28
C ASP A 471 -2.41 -33.19 -9.09
N ILE A 472 -3.54 -33.74 -9.54
CA ILE A 472 -4.53 -33.01 -10.33
C ILE A 472 -5.51 -32.31 -9.39
N LEU A 473 -5.63 -30.99 -9.54
CA LEU A 473 -6.58 -30.17 -8.80
C LEU A 473 -7.93 -30.09 -9.51
N VAL A 474 -7.91 -29.96 -10.85
CA VAL A 474 -9.12 -29.93 -11.67
C VAL A 474 -8.88 -30.74 -12.94
N GLY A 475 -9.68 -31.78 -13.12
CA GLY A 475 -9.68 -32.62 -14.30
C GLY A 475 -10.38 -31.93 -15.47
N LYS A 476 -9.64 -31.62 -16.54
CA LYS A 476 -10.18 -30.92 -17.72
C LYS A 476 -9.80 -31.63 -19.02
N LEU A 477 -10.81 -31.90 -19.84
CA LEU A 477 -10.68 -32.50 -21.16
C LEU A 477 -11.01 -31.48 -22.26
N THR A 478 -10.09 -31.31 -23.19
CA THR A 478 -10.28 -30.55 -24.43
C THR A 478 -10.61 -31.51 -25.56
N PRO A 479 -11.72 -31.33 -26.31
CA PRO A 479 -11.99 -32.17 -27.48
C PRO A 479 -10.95 -31.88 -28.57
N GLN A 480 -10.36 -32.93 -29.14
CA GLN A 480 -9.40 -32.83 -30.24
C GLN A 480 -9.82 -33.76 -31.38
N ILE A 481 -9.87 -33.22 -32.61
CA ILE A 481 -10.02 -34.06 -33.80
C ILE A 481 -8.70 -34.81 -33.99
N ALA A 482 -8.75 -36.13 -33.85
CA ALA A 482 -7.66 -36.99 -34.28
C ALA A 482 -7.58 -36.95 -35.81
N LYS A 483 -6.63 -36.18 -36.35
CA LYS A 483 -6.19 -36.41 -37.72
C LYS A 483 -5.35 -37.68 -37.71
N GLU A 484 -5.89 -38.79 -38.17
CA GLU A 484 -5.14 -40.05 -38.33
C GLU A 484 -3.83 -39.81 -39.11
N SER A 485 -3.81 -38.84 -40.02
CA SER A 485 -2.67 -38.44 -40.87
C SER A 485 -1.46 -37.79 -40.17
N SER A 486 -1.53 -37.42 -38.89
CA SER A 486 -0.40 -36.75 -38.20
C SER A 486 0.57 -37.68 -37.47
N TYR A 487 0.23 -38.96 -37.31
CA TYR A 487 1.08 -39.92 -36.59
C TYR A 487 2.01 -40.68 -37.54
N ALA A 488 3.25 -40.89 -37.11
CA ALA A 488 4.23 -41.69 -37.84
C ALA A 488 3.69 -43.13 -38.06
N PRO A 489 4.06 -43.80 -39.17
CA PRO A 489 3.60 -45.16 -39.45
C PRO A 489 3.99 -46.16 -38.35
N GLU A 490 5.11 -45.93 -37.66
CA GLU A 490 5.58 -46.71 -36.50
C GLU A 490 4.60 -46.64 -35.31
N ASP A 491 4.12 -45.44 -34.98
CA ASP A 491 3.13 -45.22 -33.91
C ASP A 491 1.78 -45.85 -34.22
N ARG A 492 1.38 -45.86 -35.50
CA ARG A 492 0.15 -46.53 -35.94
C ARG A 492 0.26 -48.05 -35.77
N LEU A 493 1.41 -48.62 -36.10
CA LEU A 493 1.66 -50.06 -35.96
C LEU A 493 1.68 -50.47 -34.48
N LEU A 494 2.36 -49.73 -33.62
CA LEU A 494 2.38 -49.97 -32.18
C LEU A 494 0.97 -49.93 -31.56
N ARG A 495 0.13 -48.97 -31.96
CA ARG A 495 -1.25 -48.88 -31.48
C ARG A 495 -2.13 -50.02 -31.97
N ALA A 496 -1.95 -50.48 -33.21
CA ALA A 496 -2.68 -51.62 -33.76
C ALA A 496 -2.33 -52.93 -33.02
N ILE A 497 -1.06 -53.11 -32.64
CA ILE A 497 -0.60 -54.26 -31.85
C ILE A 497 -1.12 -54.22 -30.41
N LEU A 498 -1.14 -53.03 -29.79
CA LEU A 498 -1.54 -52.85 -28.39
C LEU A 498 -3.05 -52.60 -28.18
N GLY A 499 -3.84 -52.50 -29.25
CA GLY A 499 -5.29 -52.26 -29.18
C GLY A 499 -5.68 -50.91 -28.57
N ILE A 500 -4.78 -49.92 -28.57
CA ILE A 500 -4.99 -48.62 -27.93
C ILE A 500 -5.92 -47.76 -28.80
N GLN A 501 -7.12 -47.48 -28.31
CA GLN A 501 -8.09 -46.61 -28.99
C GLN A 501 -7.58 -45.17 -29.11
N ILE A 502 -7.97 -44.50 -30.20
CA ILE A 502 -7.63 -43.10 -30.45
C ILE A 502 -8.37 -42.23 -29.43
N SER A 503 -7.61 -41.54 -28.57
CA SER A 503 -8.18 -40.55 -27.66
C SER A 503 -8.72 -39.35 -28.45
N THR A 504 -10.03 -39.13 -28.39
CA THR A 504 -10.72 -37.98 -29.00
C THR A 504 -10.60 -36.70 -28.17
N SER A 505 -9.93 -36.78 -27.02
CA SER A 505 -9.73 -35.67 -26.09
C SER A 505 -8.28 -35.58 -25.64
N LYS A 506 -7.81 -34.34 -25.44
CA LYS A 506 -6.51 -34.03 -24.87
C LYS A 506 -6.68 -33.63 -23.41
N GLU A 507 -5.79 -34.15 -22.57
CA GLU A 507 -5.71 -33.74 -21.18
C GLU A 507 -5.20 -32.29 -21.07
N THR A 508 -5.99 -31.43 -20.43
CA THR A 508 -5.64 -30.03 -20.15
C THR A 508 -5.92 -29.68 -18.69
N CYS A 509 -5.63 -30.63 -17.81
CA CYS A 509 -5.92 -30.55 -16.38
C CYS A 509 -5.06 -29.50 -15.66
N LEU A 510 -5.62 -28.97 -14.57
CA LEU A 510 -4.88 -28.15 -13.63
C LEU A 510 -4.09 -29.07 -12.68
N LYS A 511 -2.76 -29.06 -12.80
CA LYS A 511 -1.86 -29.81 -11.92
C LYS A 511 -1.19 -28.88 -10.91
N LEU A 512 -0.90 -29.39 -9.72
CA LEU A 512 -0.12 -28.64 -8.74
C LEU A 512 1.32 -28.45 -9.27
N PRO A 513 1.85 -27.21 -9.30
CA PRO A 513 3.17 -26.94 -9.84
C PRO A 513 4.28 -27.54 -8.97
N ILE A 514 5.47 -27.67 -9.56
CA ILE A 514 6.65 -28.26 -8.93
C ILE A 514 7.01 -27.54 -7.63
N GLY A 515 7.23 -28.31 -6.56
CA GLY A 515 7.57 -27.80 -5.23
C GLY A 515 6.37 -27.36 -4.40
N GLY A 516 5.15 -27.46 -4.94
CA GLY A 516 3.92 -27.28 -4.19
C GLY A 516 3.60 -28.53 -3.36
N ARG A 517 3.27 -28.32 -2.09
CA ARG A 517 2.60 -29.29 -1.22
C ARG A 517 1.69 -28.54 -0.25
N GLY A 518 0.53 -29.08 0.07
CA GLY A 518 -0.35 -28.44 1.02
C GLY A 518 -1.75 -29.03 1.05
N ARG A 519 -2.63 -28.33 1.76
CA ARG A 519 -4.03 -28.74 1.95
C ARG A 519 -4.95 -27.83 1.16
N VAL A 520 -5.94 -28.41 0.50
CA VAL A 520 -7.01 -27.66 -0.17
C VAL A 520 -7.94 -27.10 0.90
N ILE A 521 -8.08 -25.78 0.94
CA ILE A 521 -8.89 -25.08 1.95
C ILE A 521 -10.25 -24.64 1.42
N ASP A 522 -10.34 -24.34 0.13
CA ASP A 522 -11.51 -23.68 -0.45
C ASP A 522 -11.57 -23.96 -1.96
N GLU A 523 -12.78 -23.94 -2.51
CA GLU A 523 -13.07 -24.15 -3.93
C GLU A 523 -14.18 -23.20 -4.39
N TYR A 524 -14.02 -22.63 -5.57
CA TYR A 524 -15.02 -21.75 -6.17
C TYR A 524 -15.30 -22.22 -7.59
N LEU A 525 -16.58 -22.48 -7.87
CA LEU A 525 -17.08 -22.70 -9.22
C LEU A 525 -17.87 -21.46 -9.64
N HIS A 526 -17.40 -20.78 -10.69
CA HIS A 526 -18.13 -19.72 -11.35
C HIS A 526 -18.73 -20.28 -12.63
N GLU A 527 -20.05 -20.39 -12.68
CA GLU A 527 -20.82 -20.80 -13.87
C GLU A 527 -21.10 -19.61 -14.80
#